data_AF-A0A1A8EIS2-F1
#
_entry.id   AF-A0A1A8EIS2-F1
#
_cell.length_a   1.000
_cell.length_b   1.000
_cell.length_c   1.000
_cell.angle_alpha   90.00
_cell.angle_beta   90.00
_cell.angle_gamma   90.00
#
_symmetry.space_group_name_H-M   'P 1'
#
loop_
_entity.id
_entity.type
_entity.pdbx_description
1 polymer ?
#
loop_
_entity_poly.entity_id
_entity_poly.type
_entity_poly.pdbx_seq_one_letter_code
_entity_poly.pdbx_strand_id
1 'polypeptide(L)'
;LATSSASSDEVLQEALTVISLLDVLCEMTSDNKQFMFLQDLPDLLDSTVELLMQVHALGKASKNIFSATQNFSSLTKDGDPSSCSPVISFKAHLIRLIGNLCHSNTNNQNKVRELEGIPLILDNCNIDGN
;
A
#
# COMPACT_ATOMS: atom_id res chain seq x y z
N LEU A 1 -3.54 -9.65 32.66
CA LEU A 1 -3.66 -8.62 31.61
C LEU A 1 -4.68 -9.15 30.61
N ALA A 2 -5.90 -8.60 30.65
CA ALA A 2 -7.00 -9.08 29.84
C ALA A 2 -6.76 -8.70 28.38
N THR A 3 -6.59 -9.70 27.52
CA THR A 3 -6.69 -9.54 26.08
C THR A 3 -8.17 -9.31 25.76
N SER A 4 -8.55 -8.07 25.47
CA SER A 4 -9.85 -7.78 24.88
C SER A 4 -9.89 -8.50 23.54
N SER A 5 -10.73 -9.52 23.41
CA SER A 5 -11.10 -10.08 22.11
C SER A 5 -11.91 -9.02 21.39
N ALA A 6 -11.24 -8.14 20.64
CA ALA A 6 -11.90 -7.19 19.77
C ALA A 6 -12.90 -7.94 18.88
N SER A 7 -14.09 -7.38 18.71
CA SER A 7 -15.08 -7.97 17.79
C SER A 7 -14.52 -7.95 16.36
N SER A 8 -14.88 -8.93 15.54
CA SER A 8 -14.50 -8.94 14.11
C SER A 8 -14.90 -7.64 13.40
N ASP A 9 -15.98 -7.01 13.83
CA ASP A 9 -16.46 -5.72 13.30
C ASP A 9 -15.55 -4.55 13.69
N GLU A 10 -14.99 -4.55 14.90
CA GLU A 10 -14.04 -3.52 15.36
C GLU A 10 -12.75 -3.59 14.55
N VAL A 11 -12.23 -4.80 14.35
CA VAL A 11 -11.01 -5.04 13.54
C VAL A 11 -11.21 -4.64 12.08
N LEU A 12 -12.40 -4.93 11.51
CA LEU A 12 -12.73 -4.51 10.15
C LEU A 12 -12.80 -2.98 10.04
N GLN A 13 -13.42 -2.32 11.02
CA GLN A 13 -13.52 -0.87 11.05
C GLN A 13 -12.14 -0.20 11.17
N GLU A 14 -11.26 -0.73 12.01
CA GLU A 14 -9.87 -0.26 12.11
C GLU A 14 -9.12 -0.41 10.79
N ALA A 15 -9.26 -1.55 10.11
CA ALA A 15 -8.64 -1.79 8.81
C ALA A 15 -9.13 -0.80 7.75
N LEU A 16 -10.44 -0.53 7.70
CA LEU A 16 -11.02 0.47 6.80
C LEU A 16 -10.50 1.87 7.11
N THR A 17 -10.43 2.25 8.38
CA THR A 17 -9.86 3.54 8.79
C THR A 17 -8.40 3.68 8.34
N VAL A 18 -7.59 2.63 8.51
CA VAL A 18 -6.19 2.63 8.03
C VAL A 18 -6.11 2.80 6.52
N ILE A 19 -6.94 2.10 5.75
CA ILE A 19 -6.98 2.22 4.29
C ILE A 19 -7.40 3.63 3.87
N SER A 20 -8.40 4.23 4.53
CA SER A 20 -8.83 5.60 4.26
C SER A 20 -7.75 6.63 4.58
N LEU A 21 -7.01 6.47 5.69
CA LEU A 21 -5.89 7.36 6.01
C LEU A 21 -4.77 7.27 4.96
N LEU A 22 -4.48 6.06 4.49
CA LEU A 22 -3.50 5.85 3.44
C LEU A 22 -3.95 6.48 2.11
N ASP A 23 -5.24 6.40 1.78
CA ASP A 23 -5.80 7.07 0.61
C ASP A 23 -5.68 8.59 0.69
N VAL A 24 -5.98 9.18 1.85
CA VAL A 24 -5.77 10.62 2.11
C VAL A 24 -4.32 11.03 1.89
N LEU A 25 -3.34 10.25 2.38
CA LEU A 25 -1.92 10.51 2.15
C LEU A 25 -1.58 10.48 0.67
N CYS A 26 -2.16 9.53 -0.07
CA CYS A 26 -1.93 9.46 -1.50
C CYS A 26 -2.54 10.66 -2.25
N GLU A 27 -3.75 11.12 -1.89
CA GLU A 27 -4.35 12.35 -2.46
C GLU A 27 -3.58 13.62 -2.09
N MET A 28 -3.02 13.68 -0.87
CA MET A 28 -2.16 14.80 -0.47
C MET A 28 -0.85 14.81 -1.26
N THR A 29 -0.29 13.66 -1.59
CA THR A 29 1.00 13.54 -2.28
C THR A 29 0.89 13.48 -3.80
N SER A 30 -0.31 13.52 -4.38
CA SER A 30 -0.54 13.46 -5.83
C SER A 30 -0.36 14.82 -6.51
N ASP A 31 0.80 15.45 -6.32
CA ASP A 31 1.15 16.79 -6.83
C ASP A 31 0.25 17.93 -6.33
N ASN A 32 -0.38 17.74 -5.16
CA ASN A 32 -1.10 18.81 -4.48
C ASN A 32 -0.08 19.75 -3.79
N LYS A 33 0.18 20.90 -4.41
CA LYS A 33 1.19 21.89 -3.97
C LYS A 33 1.13 22.25 -2.47
N GLN A 34 -0.04 22.23 -1.84
CA GLN A 34 -0.18 22.54 -0.41
C GLN A 34 0.50 21.50 0.49
N PHE A 35 0.60 20.26 0.03
CA PHE A 35 1.05 19.11 0.81
C PHE A 35 2.36 18.50 0.28
N MET A 36 2.98 19.08 -0.75
CA MET A 36 4.23 18.55 -1.32
C MET A 36 5.40 18.52 -0.34
N PHE A 37 5.34 19.28 0.76
CA PHE A 37 6.30 19.17 1.87
C PHE A 37 6.35 17.76 2.48
N LEU A 38 5.29 16.94 2.31
CA LEU A 38 5.26 15.55 2.76
C LEU A 38 6.32 14.69 2.06
N GLN A 39 6.74 15.03 0.83
CA GLN A 39 7.83 14.34 0.15
C GLN A 39 9.17 14.51 0.88
N ASP A 40 9.35 15.60 1.62
CA ASP A 40 10.58 15.91 2.34
C ASP A 40 10.62 15.29 3.76
N LEU A 41 9.62 14.48 4.11
CA LEU A 41 9.58 13.71 5.36
C LEU A 41 10.20 12.31 5.12
N PRO A 42 11.48 12.07 5.45
CA PRO A 42 12.15 10.81 5.13
C PRO A 42 11.47 9.60 5.78
N ASP A 43 11.00 9.76 7.02
CA ASP A 43 10.33 8.69 7.77
C ASP A 43 9.03 8.22 7.09
N LEU A 44 8.36 9.09 6.33
CA LEU A 44 7.13 8.73 5.62
C LEU A 44 7.44 7.73 4.49
N LEU A 45 8.51 7.96 3.72
CA LEU A 45 8.94 7.04 2.68
C LEU A 45 9.42 5.72 3.28
N ASP A 46 10.30 5.79 4.28
CA ASP A 46 10.91 4.61 4.91
C ASP A 46 9.81 3.71 5.51
N SER A 47 8.88 4.30 6.26
CA SER A 47 7.75 3.56 6.85
C SER A 47 6.84 2.94 5.79
N THR A 48 6.59 3.64 4.67
CA THR A 48 5.72 3.14 3.60
C THR A 48 6.36 1.95 2.87
N VAL A 49 7.66 2.04 2.57
CA VAL A 49 8.42 0.93 1.94
C VAL A 49 8.51 -0.26 2.89
N GLU A 50 8.80 -0.03 4.17
CA GLU A 50 8.87 -1.08 5.18
C GLU A 50 7.53 -1.80 5.32
N LEU A 51 6.43 -1.05 5.38
CA LEU A 51 5.09 -1.63 5.50
C LEU A 51 4.74 -2.48 4.28
N LEU A 52 5.07 -2.02 3.06
CA LEU A 52 4.91 -2.82 1.84
C LEU A 52 5.71 -4.12 1.90
N MET A 53 6.95 -4.07 2.41
CA MET A 53 7.80 -5.24 2.58
C MET A 53 7.18 -6.24 3.56
N GLN A 54 6.68 -5.75 4.71
CA GLN A 54 6.05 -6.60 5.73
C GLN A 54 4.80 -7.31 5.20
N VAL A 55 3.89 -6.59 4.52
CA VAL A 55 2.67 -7.21 3.97
C VAL A 55 2.95 -8.11 2.76
N HIS A 56 3.99 -7.83 1.99
CA HIS A 56 4.46 -8.72 0.93
C HIS A 56 4.99 -10.03 1.49
N ALA A 57 5.88 -9.96 2.48
CA ALA A 57 6.44 -11.12 3.17
C ALA A 57 5.34 -11.97 3.82
N LEU A 58 4.37 -11.33 4.49
CA LEU A 58 3.22 -12.02 5.08
C LEU A 58 2.39 -12.75 4.01
N GLY A 59 2.14 -12.10 2.87
CA GLY A 59 1.41 -12.71 1.75
C GLY A 59 2.11 -13.91 1.11
N LYS A 60 3.45 -13.97 1.16
CA LYS A 60 4.27 -15.10 0.69
C LYS A 60 4.40 -16.23 1.74
N ALA A 61 4.39 -15.91 3.03
CA ALA A 61 4.66 -16.87 4.10
C ALA A 61 3.54 -17.90 4.31
N SER A 62 2.28 -17.51 4.09
CA SER A 62 1.13 -18.40 4.25
C SER A 62 -0.02 -17.98 3.33
N LYS A 63 -1.00 -18.88 3.13
CA LYS A 63 -2.23 -18.52 2.43
C LYS A 63 -3.09 -17.66 3.35
N ASN A 64 -3.18 -16.37 3.06
CA ASN A 64 -3.91 -15.38 3.84
C ASN A 64 -4.45 -14.26 2.94
N ILE A 65 -5.02 -13.23 3.56
CA ILE A 65 -5.66 -12.11 2.87
C ILE A 65 -4.69 -11.29 1.99
N PHE A 66 -3.38 -11.31 2.29
CA PHE A 66 -2.32 -10.62 1.54
C PHE A 66 -1.67 -11.49 0.44
N SER A 67 -2.07 -12.76 0.33
CA SER A 67 -1.59 -13.64 -0.74
C SER A 67 -1.99 -13.09 -2.11
N ALA A 68 -1.10 -13.29 -3.10
CA ALA A 68 -1.33 -12.82 -4.46
C ALA A 68 -2.67 -13.36 -5.01
N THR A 69 -3.57 -12.45 -5.37
CA THR A 69 -4.85 -12.79 -6.00
C THR A 69 -4.71 -12.54 -7.50
N GLN A 70 -4.56 -13.61 -8.27
CA GLN A 70 -4.32 -13.57 -9.72
C GLN A 70 -5.55 -13.15 -10.56
N ASN A 71 -6.66 -12.77 -9.92
CA ASN A 71 -7.93 -12.50 -10.60
C ASN A 71 -8.29 -11.01 -10.53
N PHE A 72 -7.69 -10.21 -11.40
CA PHE A 72 -8.14 -8.82 -11.63
C PHE A 72 -9.54 -8.75 -12.25
N SER A 73 -10.05 -9.88 -12.79
CA SER A 73 -11.41 -10.01 -13.33
C SER A 73 -12.52 -9.83 -12.28
N SER A 74 -12.21 -9.86 -10.98
CA SER A 74 -13.15 -9.48 -9.91
C SER A 74 -13.12 -8.00 -9.56
N LEU A 75 -12.13 -7.22 -10.03
CA LEU A 75 -11.99 -5.79 -9.74
C LEU A 75 -12.87 -4.90 -10.62
N THR A 76 -13.35 -5.43 -11.75
CA THR A 76 -14.06 -4.66 -12.78
C THR A 76 -15.45 -5.21 -13.07
N LYS A 77 -15.90 -6.25 -12.37
CA LYS A 77 -17.06 -7.04 -12.81
C LYS A 77 -18.39 -6.30 -12.75
N ASP A 78 -18.51 -5.19 -12.02
CA ASP A 78 -19.76 -4.43 -11.93
C ASP A 78 -19.62 -2.89 -12.01
N GLY A 79 -18.44 -2.34 -12.35
CA GLY A 79 -18.23 -0.89 -12.36
C GLY A 79 -18.44 -0.20 -11.00
N ASP A 80 -18.61 -0.98 -9.94
CA ASP A 80 -18.74 -0.54 -8.55
C ASP A 80 -17.35 -0.48 -7.91
N PRO A 81 -16.81 0.73 -7.60
CA PRO A 81 -15.54 0.90 -6.91
C PRO A 81 -15.47 0.17 -5.55
N SER A 82 -16.64 -0.15 -4.98
CA SER A 82 -16.80 -0.87 -3.71
C SER A 82 -16.46 -2.37 -3.79
N SER A 83 -16.28 -2.92 -5.00
CA SER A 83 -15.98 -4.34 -5.23
C SER A 83 -14.50 -4.71 -5.06
N CYS A 84 -13.62 -3.72 -4.88
CA CYS A 84 -12.19 -3.96 -4.66
C CYS A 84 -11.95 -4.49 -3.24
N SER A 85 -11.28 -5.65 -3.12
CA SER A 85 -10.89 -6.20 -1.81
C SER A 85 -10.09 -5.15 -1.02
N PRO A 86 -10.43 -4.86 0.25
CA PRO A 86 -9.71 -3.91 1.11
C PRO A 86 -8.19 -4.17 1.17
N VAL A 87 -7.75 -5.40 0.91
CA VAL A 87 -6.33 -5.76 0.91
C VAL A 87 -5.63 -5.43 -0.40
N ILE A 88 -6.34 -5.56 -1.53
CA ILE A 88 -5.81 -5.15 -2.84
C ILE A 88 -5.67 -3.63 -2.86
N SER A 89 -6.67 -2.89 -2.33
CA SER A 89 -6.57 -1.44 -2.18
C SER A 89 -5.43 -1.04 -1.25
N PHE A 90 -5.19 -1.78 -0.17
CA PHE A 90 -4.08 -1.48 0.74
C PHE A 90 -2.70 -1.54 0.08
N LYS A 91 -2.33 -2.66 -0.57
CA LYS A 91 -1.03 -2.77 -1.28
C LYS A 91 -0.93 -1.76 -2.43
N ALA A 92 -2.01 -1.54 -3.18
CA ALA A 92 -2.05 -0.57 -4.26
C ALA A 92 -1.83 0.86 -3.75
N HIS A 93 -2.43 1.24 -2.62
CA HIS A 93 -2.21 2.56 -2.02
C HIS A 93 -0.78 2.72 -1.48
N LEU A 94 -0.16 1.69 -0.91
CA LEU A 94 1.26 1.77 -0.51
C LEU A 94 2.16 2.03 -1.73
N ILE A 95 1.95 1.31 -2.84
CA ILE A 95 2.71 1.50 -4.08
C ILE A 95 2.44 2.91 -4.65
N ARG A 96 1.19 3.37 -4.65
CA ARG A 96 0.80 4.73 -5.07
C ARG A 96 1.52 5.79 -4.25
N LEU A 97 1.53 5.65 -2.91
CA LEU A 97 2.19 6.58 -2.02
C LEU A 97 3.70 6.62 -2.28
N ILE A 98 4.37 5.46 -2.43
CA ILE A 98 5.80 5.42 -2.76
C ILE A 98 6.07 6.15 -4.08
N GLY A 99 5.25 5.89 -5.12
CA GLY A 99 5.36 6.54 -6.42
C GLY A 99 5.20 8.07 -6.33
N ASN A 100 4.18 8.53 -5.61
CA ASN A 100 3.93 9.93 -5.36
C ASN A 100 5.10 10.59 -4.62
N LEU A 101 5.63 9.97 -3.57
CA LEU A 101 6.77 10.50 -2.80
C LEU A 101 8.05 10.56 -3.63
N CYS A 102 8.22 9.68 -4.61
CA CYS A 102 9.36 9.69 -5.53
C CYS A 102 9.19 10.67 -6.70
N HIS A 103 7.97 11.13 -6.99
CA HIS A 103 7.72 11.97 -8.15
C HIS A 103 8.51 13.29 -8.06
N SER A 104 9.38 13.54 -9.03
CA SER A 104 10.26 14.71 -9.08
C SER A 104 11.18 14.90 -7.87
N ASN A 105 11.36 13.86 -7.04
CA ASN A 105 12.20 13.89 -5.84
C ASN A 105 13.34 12.84 -5.94
N THR A 106 14.52 13.29 -6.36
CA THR A 106 15.69 12.41 -6.58
C THR A 106 16.20 11.76 -5.29
N ASN A 107 16.07 12.44 -4.14
CA ASN A 107 16.47 11.87 -2.86
C ASN A 107 15.61 10.65 -2.53
N ASN A 108 14.29 10.78 -2.68
CA ASN A 108 13.37 9.67 -2.46
C ASN A 108 13.57 8.53 -3.48
N GLN A 109 13.83 8.86 -4.75
CA GLN A 109 14.15 7.85 -5.77
C GLN A 109 15.41 7.04 -5.43
N ASN A 110 16.46 7.71 -4.95
CA ASN A 110 17.68 7.05 -4.50
C ASN A 110 17.43 6.21 -3.25
N LYS A 111 16.68 6.75 -2.29
CA LYS A 111 16.34 6.04 -1.05
C LYS A 111 15.53 4.77 -1.31
N VAL A 112 14.53 4.82 -2.21
CA VAL A 112 13.77 3.61 -2.62
C VAL A 112 14.69 2.56 -3.24
N ARG A 113 15.70 2.97 -4.01
CA ARG A 113 16.70 2.04 -4.56
C ARG A 113 17.55 1.40 -3.45
N GLU A 114 18.01 2.19 -2.48
CA GLU A 114 18.80 1.71 -1.33
C GLU A 114 18.03 0.75 -0.42
N LEU A 115 16.70 0.92 -0.31
CA LEU A 115 15.81 0.07 0.48
C LEU A 115 15.37 -1.21 -0.26
N GLU A 116 15.92 -1.52 -1.44
CA GLU A 116 15.44 -2.61 -2.31
C GLU A 116 13.92 -2.48 -2.63
N GLY A 117 13.41 -1.25 -2.67
CA GLY A 117 11.99 -0.97 -2.93
C GLY A 117 11.58 -1.19 -4.38
N ILE A 118 12.51 -1.03 -5.34
CA ILE A 118 12.24 -1.29 -6.77
C ILE A 118 11.87 -2.77 -7.01
N PRO A 119 12.70 -3.76 -6.65
CA PRO A 119 12.34 -5.16 -6.83
C PRO A 119 11.09 -5.54 -6.03
N LEU A 120 10.89 -4.98 -4.83
CA LEU A 120 9.67 -5.17 -4.04
C LEU A 120 8.40 -4.73 -4.78
N ILE A 121 8.41 -3.54 -5.40
CA ILE A 121 7.27 -3.03 -6.18
C ILE A 121 7.02 -3.93 -7.40
N LEU A 122 8.08 -4.29 -8.14
CA LEU A 122 7.96 -5.16 -9.32
C LEU A 122 7.40 -6.54 -8.97
N ASP A 123 7.82 -7.11 -7.84
CA ASP A 123 7.31 -8.37 -7.29
C ASP A 123 5.80 -8.32 -6.99
N ASN A 124 5.29 -7.15 -6.56
CA ASN A 124 3.85 -6.94 -6.33
C ASN A 124 3.07 -6.71 -7.64
N CYS A 125 3.78 -6.41 -8.73
CA CYS A 125 3.22 -6.21 -10.07
C CYS A 125 3.42 -7.42 -11.00
N ASN A 126 3.78 -8.60 -10.47
CA ASN A 126 4.06 -9.78 -11.29
C ASN A 126 2.79 -10.32 -11.98
N ILE A 127 2.44 -9.68 -13.10
CA ILE A 127 1.32 -9.98 -14.01
C ILE A 127 1.83 -10.63 -15.30
N ASP A 128 3.09 -10.42 -15.70
CA ASP A 128 3.60 -10.83 -17.02
C ASP A 128 4.72 -11.90 -16.99
N GLY A 129 4.68 -12.79 -16.00
CA GLY A 129 5.54 -13.97 -15.93
C GLY A 129 4.89 -15.22 -16.51
N ASN A 130 4.74 -15.25 -17.85
CA ASN A 130 4.49 -16.37 -18.78
C ASN A 130 3.79 -17.65 -18.26
#